data_AF-R7UEK9-F1
#
_entry.id   AF-R7UEK9-F1
#
_cell.length_a   1.000
_cell.length_b   1.000
_cell.length_c   1.000
_cell.angle_alpha   90.00
_cell.angle_beta   90.00
_cell.angle_gamma   90.00
#
_symmetry.space_group_name_H-M   'P 1'
#
loop_
_entity.id
_entity.type
_entity.pdbx_description
1 polymer ?
#
loop_
_entity_poly.entity_id
_entity_poly.type
_entity_poly.pdbx_seq_one_letter_code
_entity_poly.pdbx_strand_id
1 'polypeptide(L)'
;MQSALGFHATSFLSASPMKKKRVELDPNKAKKRIRKIEKAIRKLESKGRKFKPINEIEGDRSVLRTQSSRLRETEALSFDEAESRALLIKRWSRFKWRQLFLEEQAIKSAMDSQAEALRQLKEISPSLYDSAIQIDEGLLPFSRKGPTETPPLKGHVYIDGEYLDTTEKYDK
;
A
#
# COMPACT_ATOMS: atom_id res chain seq x y z
N MET A 1 21.92 78.86 -25.68
CA MET A 1 23.34 79.30 -25.68
C MET A 1 24.19 78.14 -25.20
N GLN A 2 25.00 77.54 -26.08
CA GLN A 2 25.82 76.35 -25.80
C GLN A 2 27.13 76.76 -25.12
N SER A 3 27.51 76.08 -24.03
CA SER A 3 28.78 76.24 -23.32
C SER A 3 29.86 75.32 -23.93
N ALA A 4 31.06 75.84 -24.10
CA ALA A 4 32.16 75.21 -24.87
C ALA A 4 32.85 74.01 -24.19
N LEU A 5 32.30 73.44 -23.11
CA LEU A 5 32.86 72.27 -22.40
C LEU A 5 31.90 71.06 -22.33
N GLY A 6 30.77 71.06 -23.05
CA GLY A 6 29.92 69.86 -23.19
C GLY A 6 29.14 69.43 -21.93
N PHE A 7 29.06 70.29 -20.91
CA PHE A 7 28.20 70.01 -19.76
C PHE A 7 26.77 70.47 -20.01
N HIS A 8 25.85 69.50 -20.08
CA HIS A 8 24.41 69.74 -20.11
C HIS A 8 23.86 69.75 -18.67
N ALA A 9 23.56 70.93 -18.14
CA ALA A 9 22.83 71.06 -16.88
C ALA A 9 21.33 70.96 -17.15
N THR A 10 20.70 69.84 -16.80
CA THR A 10 19.23 69.74 -16.74
C THR A 10 18.72 70.48 -15.51
N SER A 11 17.61 71.22 -15.66
CA SER A 11 16.91 71.87 -14.54
C SER A 11 16.63 70.86 -13.42
N PHE A 12 17.00 71.21 -12.19
CA PHE A 12 16.72 70.39 -11.01
C PHE A 12 15.22 70.46 -10.71
N LEU A 13 14.47 69.43 -11.09
CA LEU A 13 13.08 69.26 -10.68
C LEU A 13 13.07 68.84 -9.19
N SER A 14 12.87 69.80 -8.28
CA SER A 14 12.67 69.59 -6.84
C SER A 14 11.34 68.89 -6.51
N ALA A 15 10.94 67.86 -7.26
CA ALA A 15 9.78 67.04 -6.93
C ALA A 15 10.22 65.89 -6.02
N SER A 16 9.58 65.76 -4.85
CA SER A 16 9.80 64.59 -3.99
C SER A 16 9.46 63.30 -4.77
N PRO A 17 10.26 62.22 -4.63
CA PRO A 17 9.99 60.97 -5.33
C PRO A 17 8.57 60.51 -4.98
N MET A 18 7.70 60.32 -5.98
CA MET A 18 6.33 59.88 -5.78
C MET A 18 6.34 58.62 -4.91
N LYS A 19 5.62 58.63 -3.78
CA LYS A 19 5.52 57.48 -2.89
C LYS A 19 5.10 56.27 -3.72
N LYS A 20 5.98 55.25 -3.85
CA LYS A 20 5.58 53.93 -4.37
C LYS A 20 4.33 53.53 -3.60
N LYS A 21 3.23 53.27 -4.31
CA LYS A 21 1.98 52.79 -3.69
C LYS A 21 2.33 51.50 -2.96
N ARG A 22 2.48 51.54 -1.63
CA ARG A 22 2.56 50.34 -0.82
C ARG A 22 1.22 49.66 -1.02
N VAL A 23 1.20 48.59 -1.80
CA VAL A 23 0.03 47.72 -1.87
C VAL A 23 0.00 47.00 -0.54
N GLU A 24 -0.55 47.66 0.48
CA GLU A 24 -0.95 46.98 1.70
C GLU A 24 -1.94 45.90 1.28
N LEU A 25 -1.50 44.65 1.43
CA LEU A 25 -2.29 43.50 1.07
C LEU A 25 -3.48 43.49 2.04
N ASP A 26 -4.62 43.97 1.54
CA ASP A 26 -5.83 44.18 2.36
C ASP A 26 -6.09 42.94 3.25
N PRO A 27 -6.01 43.07 4.58
CA PRO A 27 -6.08 41.95 5.50
C PRO A 27 -7.42 41.20 5.36
N ASN A 28 -8.47 41.87 4.87
CA ASN A 28 -9.76 41.24 4.61
C ASN A 28 -9.72 40.31 3.39
N LYS A 29 -8.89 40.61 2.37
CA LYS A 29 -8.67 39.71 1.22
C LYS A 29 -7.91 38.46 1.65
N ALA A 30 -6.93 38.59 2.55
CA ALA A 30 -6.21 37.46 3.13
C ALA A 30 -7.16 36.56 3.96
N LYS A 31 -7.96 37.14 4.87
CA LYS A 31 -8.95 36.40 5.67
C LYS A 31 -9.99 35.67 4.81
N LYS A 32 -10.45 36.30 3.72
CA LYS A 32 -11.37 35.66 2.75
C LYS A 32 -10.73 34.49 2.01
N ARG A 33 -9.44 34.58 1.65
CA ARG A 33 -8.69 33.47 1.02
C ARG A 33 -8.55 32.29 1.98
N ILE A 34 -8.20 32.55 3.24
CA ILE A 34 -8.09 31.52 4.29
C ILE A 34 -9.42 30.77 4.44
N ARG A 35 -10.54 31.50 4.64
CA ARG A 35 -11.87 30.88 4.78
C ARG A 35 -12.29 30.05 3.55
N LYS A 36 -11.89 30.45 2.34
CA LYS A 36 -12.17 29.68 1.12
C LYS A 36 -11.36 28.38 1.08
N ILE A 37 -10.09 28.44 1.46
CA ILE A 37 -9.21 27.27 1.52
C ILE A 37 -9.71 26.31 2.61
N GLU A 38 -10.07 26.81 3.80
CA GLU A 38 -10.64 25.99 4.87
C GLU A 38 -11.92 25.27 4.45
N LYS A 39 -12.84 25.95 3.75
CA LYS A 39 -14.05 25.33 3.21
C LYS A 39 -13.72 24.27 2.16
N ALA A 40 -12.71 24.51 1.32
CA ALA A 40 -12.26 23.54 0.32
C ALA A 40 -11.65 22.30 0.98
N ILE A 41 -10.81 22.48 2.01
CA ILE A 41 -10.23 21.39 2.81
C ILE A 41 -11.34 20.58 3.48
N ARG A 42 -12.29 21.22 4.18
CA ARG A 42 -13.43 20.53 4.81
C ARG A 42 -14.25 19.72 3.80
N LYS A 43 -14.42 20.23 2.57
CA LYS A 43 -15.14 19.53 1.50
C LYS A 43 -14.35 18.34 0.94
N LEU A 44 -13.02 18.44 0.88
CA LEU A 44 -12.14 17.34 0.48
C LEU A 44 -12.07 16.25 1.56
N GLU A 45 -11.94 16.65 2.83
CA GLU A 45 -11.95 15.73 3.98
C GLU A 45 -13.30 15.01 4.11
N SER A 46 -14.41 15.73 3.94
CA SER A 46 -15.76 15.16 4.02
C SER A 46 -16.05 14.10 2.96
N LYS A 47 -15.38 14.13 1.80
CA LYS A 47 -15.59 13.17 0.70
C LYS A 47 -14.78 11.88 0.86
N GLY A 48 -13.90 11.80 1.87
CA GLY A 48 -13.04 10.65 2.08
C GLY A 48 -12.04 10.41 0.94
N ARG A 49 -11.17 9.41 1.10
CA ARG A 49 -10.28 8.94 0.03
C ARG A 49 -11.01 7.88 -0.78
N LYS A 50 -11.08 8.05 -2.10
CA LYS A 50 -11.51 6.95 -2.99
C LYS A 50 -10.42 5.89 -2.99
N PHE A 51 -10.80 4.63 -2.78
CA PHE A 51 -9.87 3.52 -2.92
C PHE A 51 -9.59 3.25 -4.39
N LYS A 52 -8.38 2.78 -4.68
CA LYS A 52 -8.06 2.26 -6.01
C LYS A 52 -8.89 1.00 -6.26
N PRO A 53 -9.39 0.78 -7.48
CA PRO A 53 -10.09 -0.45 -7.82
C PRO A 53 -9.12 -1.64 -7.69
N ILE A 54 -9.67 -2.81 -7.34
CA ILE A 54 -8.90 -4.07 -7.26
C ILE A 54 -9.29 -4.91 -8.47
N ASN A 55 -8.43 -4.91 -9.49
CA ASN A 55 -8.73 -5.50 -10.79
C ASN A 55 -9.00 -7.00 -10.70
N GLU A 56 -8.35 -7.72 -9.78
CA GLU A 56 -8.55 -9.16 -9.57
C GLU A 56 -9.94 -9.49 -9.01
N ILE A 57 -10.54 -8.56 -8.26
CA ILE A 57 -11.87 -8.73 -7.66
C ILE A 57 -12.97 -8.26 -8.62
N GLU A 58 -12.79 -7.09 -9.23
CA GLU A 58 -13.80 -6.51 -10.13
C GLU A 58 -13.85 -7.26 -11.48
N GLY A 59 -12.74 -7.87 -11.89
CA GLY A 59 -12.59 -8.54 -13.17
C GLY A 59 -12.47 -7.57 -14.35
N ASP A 60 -12.00 -8.09 -15.50
CA ASP A 60 -11.89 -7.26 -16.70
C ASP A 60 -13.28 -7.03 -17.33
N ARG A 61 -13.66 -5.75 -17.40
CA ARG A 61 -14.89 -5.27 -18.04
C ARG A 61 -15.01 -5.72 -19.50
N SER A 62 -13.91 -5.85 -20.22
CA SER A 62 -13.91 -6.30 -21.61
C SER A 62 -14.39 -7.76 -21.73
N VAL A 63 -13.95 -8.61 -20.80
CA VAL A 63 -14.30 -10.03 -20.72
C VAL A 63 -15.76 -10.18 -20.32
N LEU A 64 -16.22 -9.42 -19.31
CA LEU A 64 -17.62 -9.44 -18.87
C LEU A 64 -18.59 -9.06 -20.00
N ARG A 65 -18.23 -8.08 -20.83
CA ARG A 65 -19.04 -7.68 -22.00
C ARG A 65 -19.12 -8.75 -23.09
N THR A 66 -18.06 -9.53 -23.27
CA THR A 66 -17.96 -10.58 -24.29
C THR A 66 -18.23 -11.98 -23.74
N GLN A 67 -18.73 -12.08 -22.51
CA GLN A 67 -18.94 -13.35 -21.83
C GLN A 67 -19.83 -14.28 -22.64
N SER A 68 -20.95 -13.79 -23.17
CA SER A 68 -21.90 -14.60 -23.93
C SER A 68 -21.30 -15.27 -25.17
N SER A 69 -20.34 -14.64 -25.85
CA SER A 69 -19.66 -15.22 -27.02
C SER A 69 -18.44 -16.06 -26.67
N ARG A 70 -17.94 -15.97 -25.43
CA ARG A 70 -16.76 -16.70 -24.94
C ARG A 70 -17.10 -17.90 -24.07
N LEU A 71 -18.35 -18.03 -23.63
CA LEU A 71 -18.80 -19.17 -22.85
C LEU A 71 -18.63 -20.45 -23.67
N ARG A 72 -17.94 -21.42 -23.08
CA ARG A 72 -17.84 -22.77 -23.63
C ARG A 72 -19.02 -23.57 -23.09
N GLU A 73 -19.74 -24.25 -23.97
CA GLU A 73 -20.78 -25.18 -23.56
C GLU A 73 -20.14 -26.32 -22.76
N THR A 74 -20.61 -26.52 -21.54
CA THR A 74 -20.15 -27.61 -20.68
C THR A 74 -21.14 -28.75 -20.76
N GLU A 75 -20.66 -29.93 -21.14
CA GLU A 75 -21.45 -31.15 -21.13
C GLU A 75 -21.86 -31.52 -19.69
N ALA A 76 -23.06 -32.11 -19.56
CA ALA A 76 -23.52 -32.63 -18.28
C ALA A 76 -22.64 -33.82 -17.87
N LEU A 77 -22.19 -33.82 -16.61
CA LEU A 77 -21.37 -34.91 -16.08
C LEU A 77 -22.17 -36.21 -16.07
N SER A 78 -21.50 -37.32 -16.41
CA SER A 78 -22.05 -38.65 -16.19
C SER A 78 -22.27 -38.90 -14.68
N PHE A 79 -23.20 -39.79 -14.35
CA PHE A 79 -23.47 -40.16 -12.96
C PHE A 79 -22.21 -40.66 -12.25
N ASP A 80 -21.46 -41.56 -12.90
CA ASP A 80 -20.23 -42.15 -12.35
C ASP A 80 -19.16 -41.09 -12.05
N GLU A 81 -19.01 -40.10 -12.95
CA GLU A 81 -18.06 -39.01 -12.75
C GLU A 81 -18.49 -38.08 -11.60
N ALA A 82 -19.79 -37.74 -11.53
CA ALA A 82 -20.32 -36.94 -10.44
C ALA A 82 -20.15 -37.62 -9.08
N GLU A 83 -20.41 -38.93 -9.00
CA GLU A 83 -20.22 -39.72 -7.79
C GLU A 83 -18.74 -39.81 -7.40
N SER A 84 -17.85 -40.06 -8.36
CA SER A 84 -16.40 -40.10 -8.13
C SER A 84 -15.87 -38.78 -7.57
N ARG A 85 -16.30 -37.64 -8.13
CA ARG A 85 -15.97 -36.30 -7.62
C ARG A 85 -16.50 -36.10 -6.20
N ALA A 86 -17.73 -36.52 -5.91
CA ALA A 86 -18.31 -36.40 -4.57
C ALA A 86 -17.54 -37.24 -3.53
N LEU A 87 -17.14 -38.47 -3.88
CA LEU A 87 -16.31 -39.31 -3.02
C LEU A 87 -14.91 -38.72 -2.81
N LEU A 88 -14.30 -38.15 -3.86
CA LEU A 88 -13.02 -37.46 -3.76
C LEU A 88 -13.09 -36.27 -2.79
N ILE A 89 -14.13 -35.43 -2.89
CA ILE A 89 -14.33 -34.30 -1.99
C ILE A 89 -14.49 -34.78 -0.54
N LYS A 90 -15.28 -35.83 -0.29
CA LYS A 90 -15.40 -36.42 1.06
C LYS A 90 -14.06 -36.87 1.63
N ARG A 91 -13.22 -37.51 0.80
CA ARG A 91 -11.86 -37.94 1.20
C ARG A 91 -10.96 -36.73 1.45
N TRP A 92 -11.00 -35.73 0.59
CA TRP A 92 -10.23 -34.50 0.72
C TRP A 92 -10.58 -33.73 2.00
N SER A 93 -11.87 -33.60 2.32
CA SER A 93 -12.31 -32.96 3.56
C SER A 93 -11.78 -33.67 4.80
N ARG A 94 -11.82 -35.01 4.83
CA ARG A 94 -11.25 -35.81 5.94
C ARG A 94 -9.73 -35.62 6.05
N PHE A 95 -9.04 -35.59 4.91
CA PHE A 95 -7.60 -35.35 4.85
C PHE A 95 -7.24 -33.97 5.40
N LYS A 96 -7.91 -32.91 4.92
CA LYS A 96 -7.68 -31.53 5.38
C LYS A 96 -8.01 -31.35 6.85
N TRP A 97 -9.07 -32.00 7.34
CA TRP A 97 -9.39 -31.99 8.77
C TRP A 97 -8.26 -32.63 9.60
N ARG A 98 -7.74 -33.79 9.18
CA ARG A 98 -6.62 -34.44 9.87
C ARG A 98 -5.35 -33.59 9.85
N GLN A 99 -5.06 -32.94 8.72
CA GLN A 99 -3.92 -32.02 8.62
C GLN A 99 -4.06 -30.85 9.61
N LEU A 100 -5.23 -30.19 9.64
CA LEU A 100 -5.50 -29.09 10.57
C LEU A 100 -5.38 -29.53 12.04
N PHE A 101 -5.93 -30.69 12.38
CA PHE A 101 -5.84 -31.24 13.73
C PHE A 101 -4.39 -31.45 14.19
N LEU A 102 -3.53 -31.98 13.31
CA LEU A 102 -2.11 -32.18 13.61
C LEU A 102 -1.36 -30.85 13.74
N GLU A 103 -1.66 -29.88 12.88
CA GLU A 103 -1.09 -28.52 12.97
C GLU A 103 -1.49 -27.84 14.29
N GLU A 104 -2.77 -27.92 14.66
CA GLU A 104 -3.27 -27.38 15.93
C GLU A 104 -2.61 -28.05 17.13
N GLN A 105 -2.47 -29.37 17.11
CA GLN A 105 -1.79 -30.11 18.18
C GLN A 105 -0.31 -29.69 18.31
N ALA A 106 0.39 -29.50 17.19
CA ALA A 106 1.78 -29.06 17.19
C ALA A 106 1.93 -27.63 17.73
N ILE A 107 1.06 -26.71 17.31
CA ILE A 107 1.03 -25.32 17.83
C ILE A 107 0.76 -25.33 19.33
N LYS A 108 -0.26 -26.07 19.77
CA LYS A 108 -0.60 -26.19 21.19
C LYS A 108 0.58 -26.74 22.00
N SER A 109 1.21 -27.82 21.53
CA SER A 109 2.38 -28.39 22.20
C SER A 109 3.54 -27.39 22.31
N ALA A 110 3.78 -26.58 21.27
CA ALA A 110 4.81 -25.56 21.29
C ALA A 110 4.47 -24.42 22.28
N MET A 111 3.21 -23.99 22.33
CA MET A 111 2.73 -22.98 23.27
C MET A 111 2.79 -23.46 24.72
N ASP A 112 2.35 -24.69 24.99
CA ASP A 112 2.38 -25.29 26.33
C ASP A 112 3.84 -25.40 26.83
N SER A 113 4.76 -25.83 25.94
CA SER A 113 6.19 -25.91 26.24
C SER A 113 6.81 -24.53 26.51
N GLN A 114 6.42 -23.51 25.72
CA GLN A 114 6.86 -22.14 25.94
C GLN A 114 6.37 -21.60 27.28
N ALA A 115 5.11 -21.82 27.63
CA ALA A 115 4.51 -21.37 28.89
C ALA A 115 5.17 -22.04 30.09
N GLU A 116 5.42 -23.35 30.02
CA GLU A 116 6.14 -24.07 31.07
C GLU A 116 7.58 -23.55 31.24
N ALA A 117 8.31 -23.35 30.14
CA ALA A 117 9.66 -22.81 30.17
C ALA A 117 9.70 -21.41 30.81
N LEU A 118 8.74 -20.54 30.50
CA LEU A 118 8.63 -19.21 31.11
C LEU A 118 8.30 -19.26 32.61
N ARG A 119 7.44 -20.19 33.04
CA ARG A 119 7.14 -20.41 34.46
C ARG A 119 8.41 -20.82 35.23
N GLN A 120 9.16 -21.79 34.71
CA GLN A 120 10.41 -22.23 35.31
C GLN A 120 11.46 -21.10 35.32
N LEU A 121 11.56 -20.34 34.22
CA LEU A 121 12.48 -19.20 34.13
C LEU A 121 12.17 -18.14 35.19
N LYS A 122 10.89 -17.88 35.46
CA LYS A 122 10.47 -16.92 36.49
C LYS A 122 10.87 -17.34 37.90
N GLU A 123 10.81 -18.64 38.19
CA GLU A 123 11.24 -19.20 39.49
C GLU A 123 12.76 -19.11 39.68
N ILE A 124 13.54 -19.31 38.60
CA ILE A 124 15.01 -19.30 38.63
C ILE A 124 15.55 -17.86 38.63
N SER A 125 15.02 -16.98 37.78
CA SER A 125 15.49 -15.61 37.61
C SER A 125 14.39 -14.68 37.08
N PRO A 126 13.79 -13.85 37.96
CA PRO A 126 12.79 -12.87 37.56
C PRO A 126 13.29 -11.84 36.53
N SER A 127 14.55 -11.41 36.63
CA SER A 127 15.13 -10.43 35.71
C SER A 127 15.24 -10.94 34.26
N LEU A 128 15.55 -12.23 34.08
CA LEU A 128 15.57 -12.85 32.75
C LEU A 128 14.16 -13.03 32.20
N TYR A 129 13.21 -13.39 33.06
CA TYR A 129 11.80 -13.45 32.68
C TYR A 129 11.30 -12.09 32.15
N ASP A 130 11.56 -11.01 32.89
CA ASP A 130 11.12 -9.65 32.50
C ASP A 130 11.71 -9.20 31.16
N SER A 131 12.92 -9.67 30.84
CA SER A 131 13.57 -9.42 29.56
C SER A 131 12.98 -10.27 28.43
N ALA A 132 12.69 -11.55 28.70
CA ALA A 132 12.19 -12.50 27.71
C ALA A 132 10.75 -12.22 27.24
N ILE A 133 9.93 -11.57 28.07
CA ILE A 133 8.55 -11.22 27.72
C ILE A 133 8.44 -9.93 26.88
N GLN A 134 9.54 -9.17 26.73
CA GLN A 134 9.52 -7.95 25.93
C GLN A 134 9.35 -8.28 24.45
N ILE A 135 8.65 -7.39 23.74
CA ILE A 135 8.51 -7.49 22.30
C ILE A 135 9.87 -7.14 21.67
N ASP A 136 10.38 -8.02 20.81
CA ASP A 136 11.56 -7.74 20.00
C ASP A 136 11.16 -6.85 18.81
N GLU A 137 11.56 -5.57 18.88
CA GLU A 137 11.33 -4.59 17.81
C GLU A 137 12.03 -4.98 16.50
N GLY A 138 13.08 -5.82 16.55
CA GLY A 138 13.80 -6.33 15.38
C GLY A 138 13.01 -7.35 14.54
N LEU A 139 11.89 -7.87 15.06
CA LEU A 139 11.03 -8.80 14.31
C LEU A 139 10.25 -8.11 13.18
N LEU A 140 10.15 -6.77 13.20
CA LEU A 140 9.40 -6.02 12.19
C LEU A 140 10.34 -5.07 11.41
N PRO A 141 10.32 -5.07 10.06
CA PRO A 141 9.47 -5.86 9.18
C PRO A 141 10.00 -7.28 8.93
N PHE A 142 9.16 -8.30 9.18
CA PHE A 142 9.46 -9.69 8.81
C PHE A 142 9.18 -9.92 7.32
N SER A 143 10.16 -10.44 6.57
CA SER A 143 10.01 -10.81 5.16
C SER A 143 10.62 -12.17 4.87
N ARG A 144 9.86 -13.04 4.19
CA ARG A 144 10.29 -14.38 3.79
C ARG A 144 9.74 -14.69 2.39
N LYS A 145 10.57 -15.30 1.55
CA LYS A 145 10.15 -15.87 0.27
C LYS A 145 9.68 -17.31 0.48
N GLY A 146 8.58 -17.69 -0.15
CA GLY A 146 8.09 -19.06 -0.14
C GLY A 146 9.05 -20.04 -0.83
N PRO A 147 8.89 -21.35 -0.63
CA PRO A 147 9.66 -22.35 -1.36
C PRO A 147 9.38 -22.27 -2.86
N THR A 148 10.40 -22.51 -3.68
CA THR A 148 10.26 -22.64 -5.14
C THR A 148 9.99 -24.09 -5.52
N GLU A 149 9.27 -24.33 -6.63
CA GLU A 149 9.04 -25.69 -7.13
C GLU A 149 10.35 -26.43 -7.45
N THR A 150 11.29 -25.71 -8.06
CA THR A 150 12.64 -26.20 -8.35
C THR A 150 13.67 -25.28 -7.68
N PRO A 151 14.71 -25.80 -7.03
CA PRO A 151 15.78 -24.98 -6.47
C PRO A 151 16.59 -24.29 -7.59
N PRO A 152 17.18 -23.11 -7.33
CA PRO A 152 17.93 -22.37 -8.33
C PRO A 152 19.21 -23.12 -8.75
N LEU A 153 19.51 -23.10 -10.05
CA LEU A 153 20.74 -23.67 -10.58
C LEU A 153 21.92 -22.72 -10.32
N LYS A 154 22.99 -23.25 -9.72
CA LYS A 154 24.19 -22.46 -9.41
C LYS A 154 24.90 -22.03 -10.69
N GLY A 155 25.13 -20.73 -10.86
CA GLY A 155 25.87 -20.17 -12.01
C GLY A 155 25.06 -20.05 -13.30
N HIS A 156 23.74 -20.22 -13.26
CA HIS A 156 22.90 -19.96 -14.42
C HIS A 156 22.78 -18.46 -14.69
N VAL A 157 23.14 -18.04 -15.90
CA VAL A 157 23.00 -16.66 -16.36
C VAL A 157 21.68 -16.56 -17.12
N TYR A 158 20.72 -15.84 -16.54
CA TYR A 158 19.48 -15.49 -17.24
C TYR A 158 19.77 -14.42 -18.29
N ILE A 159 19.12 -14.52 -19.45
CA ILE A 159 19.14 -13.43 -20.44
C ILE A 159 18.24 -12.32 -19.88
N ASP A 160 18.84 -11.16 -19.65
CA ASP A 160 18.12 -10.01 -19.09
C ASP A 160 17.25 -9.33 -20.17
N GLY A 161 16.15 -8.70 -19.74
CA GLY A 161 15.19 -8.01 -20.59
C GLY A 161 14.74 -6.68 -19.96
N GLU A 162 14.06 -5.84 -20.74
CA GLU A 162 13.53 -4.58 -20.22
C GLU A 162 12.25 -4.81 -19.41
N TYR A 163 12.28 -4.43 -18.13
CA TYR A 163 11.09 -4.42 -17.27
C TYR A 163 10.43 -3.04 -17.31
N LEU A 164 9.29 -2.95 -17.99
CA LEU A 164 8.47 -1.74 -18.03
C LEU A 164 7.31 -1.85 -17.03
N ASP A 165 7.22 -0.91 -16.11
CA ASP A 165 6.09 -0.83 -15.18
C ASP A 165 4.84 -0.31 -15.91
N THR A 166 3.90 -1.21 -16.16
CA THR A 166 2.60 -0.92 -16.79
C THR A 166 1.48 -0.72 -15.77
N THR A 167 1.80 -0.50 -14.48
CA THR A 167 0.79 -0.33 -13.44
C THR A 167 -0.06 0.92 -13.69
N GLU A 168 -1.39 0.73 -13.72
CA GLU A 168 -2.33 1.83 -13.92
C GLU A 168 -2.27 2.84 -12.78
N LYS A 169 -2.10 4.11 -13.13
CA LYS A 169 -2.10 5.22 -12.17
C LYS A 169 -3.52 5.77 -12.05
N TYR A 170 -4.11 5.61 -10.86
CA TYR A 170 -5.39 6.20 -10.52
C TYR A 170 -5.17 7.51 -9.76
N ASP A 171 -5.51 8.63 -10.40
CA ASP A 171 -5.56 9.94 -9.75
C ASP A 171 -6.81 10.06 -8.86
N LYS A 172 -6.73 10.93 -7.84
CA LYS A 172 -7.76 11.11 -6.81
C LYS A 172 -8.99 11.90 -7.29
#